data_AF-A0A0M2SXW6-F1
#
_entry.id   AF-A0A0M2SXW6-F1
#
_cell.length_a   1.000
_cell.length_b   1.000
_cell.length_c   1.000
_cell.angle_alpha   90.00
_cell.angle_beta   90.00
_cell.angle_gamma   90.00
#
_symmetry.space_group_name_H-M   'P 1'
#
loop_
_entity.id
_entity.type
_entity.pdbx_description
1 polymer ?
#
loop_
_entity_poly.entity_id
_entity_poly.type
_entity_poly.pdbx_seq_one_letter_code
_entity_poly.pdbx_strand_id
1 'polypeptide(L)' 'MDAKMKGKVNRIISESYSIARELEDIAQGIQSEFKGIGSAQCASSLRSAAQKYRNVSSELRRI' A
#
# COMPACT_ATOMS: atom_id res chain seq x y z
N MET A 1 -1.55 -9.67 23.90
CA MET A 1 -2.29 -10.21 22.75
C MET A 1 -2.08 -11.72 22.68
N ASP A 2 -3.14 -12.52 22.46
CA ASP A 2 -3.00 -13.98 22.27
C ASP A 2 -2.16 -14.29 21.01
N ALA A 3 -1.47 -15.44 21.00
CA ALA A 3 -0.59 -15.85 19.91
C ALA A 3 -1.32 -15.97 18.55
N LYS A 4 -2.56 -16.44 18.54
CA LYS A 4 -3.38 -16.53 17.32
C LYS A 4 -3.72 -15.13 16.79
N MET A 5 -4.11 -14.21 17.68
CA MET A 5 -4.36 -12.82 17.32
C MET A 5 -3.08 -12.13 16.82
N LYS A 6 -1.93 -12.35 17.47
CA LYS A 6 -0.63 -11.84 17.01
C LYS A 6 -0.28 -12.33 15.61
N GLY A 7 -0.52 -13.61 15.32
CA GLY A 7 -0.33 -14.17 13.99
C GLY A 7 -1.20 -13.49 12.92
N LYS A 8 -2.47 -13.20 13.24
CA LYS A 8 -3.38 -12.47 12.34
C LYS A 8 -2.91 -11.04 12.08
N VAL A 9 -2.51 -10.31 13.12
CA VAL A 9 -2.00 -8.93 12.99
C VAL A 9 -0.75 -8.91 12.11
N ASN A 10 0.19 -9.83 12.34
CA ASN A 10 1.39 -9.95 11.50
C ASN A 10 1.08 -10.24 10.04
N ARG A 11 0.06 -11.09 9.77
CA ARG A 11 -0.39 -11.35 8.40
C ARG A 11 -0.97 -10.10 7.75
N ILE A 12 -1.84 -9.37 8.43
CA ILE A 12 -2.43 -8.12 7.93
C ILE A 12 -1.34 -7.08 7.62
N ILE A 13 -0.34 -6.95 8.50
CA ILE A 13 0.81 -6.07 8.28
C ILE A 13 1.54 -6.48 6.99
N SER A 14 1.82 -7.77 6.81
CA SER A 14 2.52 -8.28 5.62
C SER A 14 1.73 -8.03 4.34
N GLU A 15 0.43 -8.36 4.34
CA GLU A 15 -0.46 -8.17 3.18
C GLU A 15 -0.59 -6.69 2.82
N SER A 16 -0.72 -5.82 3.83
CA SER A 16 -0.79 -4.36 3.63
C SER A 16 0.51 -3.80 3.03
N TYR A 17 1.68 -4.33 3.40
CA TYR A 17 2.94 -3.97 2.76
C TYR A 17 3.03 -4.43 1.30
N SER A 18 2.55 -5.64 0.99
CA SER A 18 2.50 -6.14 -0.40
C SER A 18 1.60 -5.28 -1.27
N ILE A 19 0.37 -4.98 -0.81
CA ILE A 19 -0.57 -4.12 -1.53
C ILE A 19 0.03 -2.72 -1.75
N ALA A 20 0.67 -2.14 -0.72
CA ALA A 20 1.30 -0.83 -0.86
C ALA A 20 2.40 -0.82 -1.94
N ARG A 21 3.19 -1.90 -2.04
CA ARG A 21 4.24 -2.03 -3.06
C ARG A 21 3.63 -2.18 -4.46
N GLU A 22 2.64 -3.05 -4.62
CA GLU A 22 1.96 -3.25 -5.91
C GLU A 22 1.33 -1.95 -6.42
N LEU A 23 0.71 -1.16 -5.53
CA LEU A 23 0.15 0.15 -5.88
C LEU A 23 1.22 1.15 -6.34
N GLU A 24 2.42 1.13 -5.75
CA GLU A 24 3.53 1.96 -6.19
C GLU A 24 4.09 1.54 -7.53
N ASP A 25 4.24 0.23 -7.76
CA ASP A 25 4.70 -0.32 -9.03
C ASP A 25 3.72 0.06 -10.16
N ILE A 26 2.41 -0.06 -9.92
CA ILE A 26 1.38 0.38 -10.88
C ILE A 26 1.45 1.90 -11.08
N ALA A 27 1.59 2.69 -10.02
CA ALA A 27 1.70 4.14 -10.13
C ALA A 27 2.93 4.57 -10.95
N GLN A 28 4.04 3.86 -10.79
CA GLN A 28 5.25 4.08 -11.55
C GLN A 28 5.04 3.72 -13.02
N GLY A 29 4.48 2.54 -13.32
CA GLY A 29 4.15 2.12 -14.68
C GLY A 29 3.21 3.11 -15.40
N ILE A 30 2.18 3.59 -14.71
CA ILE A 30 1.29 4.62 -15.25
C ILE A 30 2.05 5.92 -15.53
N GLN A 31 2.95 6.34 -14.64
CA GLN A 31 3.69 7.58 -14.86
C GLN A 31 4.71 7.46 -16.02
N SER A 32 5.32 6.29 -16.23
CA SER A 32 6.32 6.08 -17.29
C SER A 32 5.72 5.74 -18.65
N GLU A 33 4.64 4.96 -18.68
CA GLU A 33 4.12 4.34 -19.92
C GLU A 33 2.83 5.00 -20.41
N PHE A 34 2.01 5.54 -19.52
CA PHE A 34 0.72 6.12 -19.90
C PHE A 34 0.85 7.60 -20.30
N LYS A 35 0.75 7.89 -21.61
CA LYS A 35 0.81 9.25 -22.18
C LYS A 35 -0.55 9.99 -22.21
N GLY A 36 -1.58 9.47 -21.55
CA GLY A 36 -2.91 10.07 -21.52
C GLY A 36 -3.06 11.22 -20.53
N ILE A 37 -4.06 12.08 -20.75
CA ILE A 37 -4.46 13.12 -19.81
C ILE A 37 -4.92 12.45 -18.51
N GLY A 38 -4.36 12.88 -17.37
CA GLY A 38 -4.69 12.32 -16.05
C GLY A 38 -3.72 11.25 -15.54
N SER A 39 -2.66 10.90 -16.28
CA SER A 39 -1.61 9.97 -15.82
C SER A 39 -1.03 10.35 -14.45
N ALA A 40 -0.69 11.63 -14.28
CA ALA A 40 -0.18 12.17 -13.02
C ALA A 40 -1.18 12.06 -11.87
N GLN A 41 -2.46 12.33 -12.13
CA GLN A 41 -3.50 12.27 -11.10
C GLN A 41 -3.80 10.82 -10.69
N CYS A 42 -3.80 9.89 -11.63
CA CYS A 42 -3.96 8.46 -11.36
C CYS A 42 -2.78 7.92 -10.53
N ALA A 43 -1.55 8.19 -10.96
CA ALA A 43 -0.34 7.81 -10.21
C ALA A 43 -0.32 8.42 -8.79
N SER A 44 -0.73 9.67 -8.65
CA SER A 44 -0.85 10.34 -7.34
C SER A 44 -1.91 9.68 -6.44
N SER A 45 -3.05 9.28 -7.01
CA SER A 45 -4.13 8.61 -6.27
C SER A 45 -3.69 7.22 -5.79
N LEU A 46 -2.98 6.47 -6.62
CA LEU A 46 -2.42 5.17 -6.27
C LEU A 46 -1.36 5.28 -5.17
N ARG A 47 -0.43 6.25 -5.27
CA ARG A 47 0.54 6.53 -4.19
C ARG A 47 -0.13 6.92 -2.88
N SER A 48 -1.20 7.71 -2.95
CA SER A 48 -1.98 8.07 -1.77
C SER A 48 -2.65 6.86 -1.13
N ALA A 49 -3.16 5.93 -1.93
CA ALA A 49 -3.69 4.65 -1.44
C ALA A 49 -2.58 3.79 -0.81
N ALA A 50 -1.43 3.63 -1.47
CA ALA A 50 -0.27 2.91 -0.94
C ALA A 50 0.17 3.45 0.43
N GLN A 51 0.20 4.78 0.59
CA GLN A 51 0.53 5.41 1.86
C GLN A 51 -0.47 5.06 2.97
N LYS A 52 -1.77 4.97 2.66
CA LYS A 52 -2.78 4.55 3.66
C LYS A 52 -2.53 3.12 4.15
N TYR A 53 -2.19 2.19 3.25
CA TYR A 53 -1.83 0.82 3.63
C TYR A 53 -0.56 0.79 4.52
N ARG A 54 0.46 1.60 4.19
CA ARG A 54 1.65 1.75 5.05
C ARG A 54 1.32 2.28 6.44
N ASN A 55 0.42 3.26 6.52
CA ASN A 55 -0.01 3.82 7.81
C ASN A 55 -0.70 2.76 8.65
N VAL A 56 -1.61 1.97 8.07
CA VAL A 56 -2.26 0.84 8.77
C VAL A 56 -1.22 -0.15 9.29
N SER A 57 -0.26 -0.56 8.46
CA SER A 57 0.84 -1.43 8.91
C SER A 57 1.66 -0.84 10.04
N SER A 58 1.94 0.47 9.98
CA SER A 58 2.71 1.19 11.01
C SER A 58 1.95 1.25 12.33
N GLU A 59 0.65 1.56 12.31
CA GLU A 59 -0.17 1.58 13.52
C GLU A 59 -0.34 0.18 14.12
N LEU A 60 -0.57 -0.84 13.29
CA LEU A 60 -0.69 -2.22 13.75
C LEU A 60 0.60 -2.75 14.40
N ARG A 61 1.78 -2.29 13.96
CA ARG A 61 3.07 -2.64 14.58
C ARG A 61 3.25 -2.05 15.98
N ARG A 62 2.48 -1.03 16.35
CA ARG A 62 2.55 -0.38 17.68
C ARG A 62 1.67 -1.06 18.74
N ILE A 63 0.88 -2.07 18.34
CA ILE A 63 -0.05 -2.83 19.17
C ILE A 63 0.55 -4.20 19.52
#